data_AF-A0A7L3GQI3-F1
#
_entry.id   AF-A0A7L3GQI3-F1
#
_cell.length_a   1.000
_cell.length_b   1.000
_cell.length_c   1.000
_cell.angle_alpha   90.00
_cell.angle_beta   90.00
_cell.angle_gamma   90.00
#
_symmetry.space_group_name_H-M   'P 1'
#
loop_
_entity.id
_entity.type
_entity.pdbx_description
1 polymer ?
#
loop_
_entity_poly.entity_id
_entity_poly.type
_entity_poly.pdbx_seq_one_letter_code
_entity_poly.pdbx_strand_id
1 'polypeptide(L)' 'MGRASRLCKHAFYSRWMRIHAKLSSSLRAKILKPNLYHETKQGATEYQTAKECLFKAFLKAGLGAWVEKPIEQDQFSLTV' A
#
# COMPACT_ATOMS: atom_id res chain seq x y z
N MET A 1 -28.46 3.00 2.94
CA MET A 1 -27.46 3.65 2.06
C MET A 1 -26.14 3.67 2.83
N GLY A 2 -25.09 3.00 2.33
CA GLY A 2 -23.80 2.85 3.04
C GLY A 2 -22.84 1.85 2.39
N ARG A 3 -22.98 1.64 1.08
CA ARG A 3 -22.19 0.64 0.35
C ARG A 3 -20.76 1.15 0.12
N ALA A 4 -19.79 0.24 0.18
CA ALA A 4 -18.41 0.57 -0.10
C ALA A 4 -18.22 1.12 -1.52
N SER A 5 -17.45 2.20 -1.65
CA SER A 5 -17.14 2.83 -2.94
C SER A 5 -16.22 1.95 -3.79
N ARG A 6 -16.38 2.00 -5.12
CA ARG A 6 -15.44 1.38 -6.07
C ARG A 6 -14.02 1.97 -6.03
N LEU A 7 -13.84 3.09 -5.34
CA LEU A 7 -12.56 3.79 -5.16
C LEU A 7 -11.98 3.61 -3.75
N CYS A 8 -12.62 2.82 -2.88
CA CYS A 8 -12.07 2.57 -1.55
C CYS A 8 -10.83 1.66 -1.62
N LYS A 9 -10.04 1.65 -0.54
CA LYS A 9 -8.84 0.81 -0.42
C LYS A 9 -9.13 -0.66 -0.70
N HIS A 10 -10.21 -1.19 -0.11
CA HIS A 10 -10.61 -2.58 -0.31
C HIS A 10 -10.87 -2.89 -1.78
N ALA A 11 -11.61 -2.05 -2.51
CA ALA A 11 -11.91 -2.27 -3.92
C ALA A 11 -10.65 -2.25 -4.80
N PHE A 12 -9.71 -1.33 -4.53
CA PHE A 12 -8.42 -1.31 -5.22
C PHE A 12 -7.57 -2.53 -4.87
N TYR A 13 -7.53 -2.94 -3.60
CA TYR A 13 -6.75 -4.11 -3.19
C TYR A 13 -7.28 -5.39 -3.83
N SER A 14 -8.61 -5.57 -3.91
CA SER A 14 -9.22 -6.70 -4.63
C SER A 14 -8.83 -6.75 -6.11
N ARG A 15 -8.77 -5.59 -6.78
CA ARG A 15 -8.32 -5.51 -8.17
C ARG A 15 -6.83 -5.85 -8.29
N TRP A 16 -6.01 -5.31 -7.39
CA TRP A 16 -4.58 -5.59 -7.36
C TRP A 16 -4.29 -7.08 -7.16
N MET A 17 -4.97 -7.74 -6.21
CA MET A 17 -4.84 -9.19 -5.96
C MET A 17 -5.16 -10.03 -7.20
N ARG A 18 -6.19 -9.65 -7.95
CA ARG A 18 -6.55 -10.33 -9.22
C ARG A 18 -5.46 -10.18 -10.28
N ILE A 19 -4.80 -9.03 -10.36
CA ILE A 19 -3.68 -8.80 -11.28
C ILE A 19 -2.46 -9.60 -10.82
N HIS A 20 -2.15 -9.56 -9.52
CA HIS A 20 -1.04 -10.30 -8.92
C HIS A 20 -1.16 -11.80 -9.19
N ALA A 21 -2.34 -12.40 -9.01
CA ALA A 21 -2.57 -13.82 -9.29
C ALA A 21 -2.30 -14.22 -10.75
N LYS A 22 -2.46 -13.29 -11.70
CA LYS A 22 -2.24 -13.53 -13.13
C LYS A 22 -0.80 -13.28 -13.57
N LEU A 23 -0.10 -12.37 -12.89
CA LEU A 23 1.18 -11.82 -13.36
C LEU A 23 2.33 -12.04 -12.37
N SER A 24 2.14 -12.81 -11.30
CA SER A 24 3.07 -12.95 -10.17
C SER A 24 4.53 -13.26 -10.57
N SER A 25 4.74 -14.03 -11.64
CA SER A 25 6.07 -14.37 -12.16
C SER A 25 6.80 -13.21 -12.85
N SER A 26 6.07 -12.19 -13.30
CA SER A 26 6.56 -11.06 -14.10
C SER A 26 6.65 -9.74 -13.34
N LEU A 27 6.20 -9.70 -12.08
CA LEU A 27 6.18 -8.48 -11.29
C LEU A 27 7.57 -8.11 -10.76
N ARG A 28 7.88 -6.80 -10.79
CA ARG A 28 9.11 -6.23 -10.25
C ARG A 28 9.28 -6.52 -8.75
N ALA A 29 8.20 -6.37 -7.98
CA ALA A 29 8.17 -6.72 -6.58
C ALA A 29 7.73 -8.18 -6.41
N LYS A 30 8.62 -9.03 -5.89
CA LYS A 30 8.33 -10.44 -5.61
C LYS A 30 7.57 -10.56 -4.29
N ILE A 31 6.25 -10.40 -4.34
CA ILE A 31 5.38 -10.58 -3.18
C ILE A 31 4.86 -12.03 -3.20
N LEU A 32 5.49 -12.90 -2.41
CA LEU A 32 5.23 -14.34 -2.48
C LEU A 32 3.80 -14.72 -2.03
N LYS A 33 3.31 -14.09 -0.97
CA LYS A 33 1.97 -14.34 -0.40
C LYS A 33 1.36 -13.04 0.13
N PRO A 34 0.71 -12.23 -0.72
CA PRO A 34 0.01 -11.05 -0.25
C PRO A 34 -1.20 -11.47 0.60
N ASN A 35 -1.31 -10.94 1.81
CA ASN A 35 -2.42 -11.21 2.74
C ASN A 35 -2.99 -9.92 3.32
N LEU A 36 -2.20 -9.23 4.15
CA LEU A 36 -2.58 -7.94 4.70
C LEU A 36 -2.25 -6.81 3.72
N TYR A 37 -3.17 -5.84 3.61
CA TYR A 37 -3.01 -4.69 2.74
C TYR A 37 -1.76 -3.88 3.10
N HIS A 38 -1.52 -3.63 4.39
CA HIS A 38 -0.32 -2.96 4.88
C HIS A 38 0.96 -3.68 4.45
N GLU A 39 1.09 -4.97 4.74
CA GLU A 39 2.29 -5.76 4.41
C GLU A 39 2.53 -5.81 2.90
N THR A 40 1.46 -5.93 2.11
CA THR A 40 1.56 -5.91 0.66
C THR A 40 2.12 -4.58 0.15
N LYS A 41 1.73 -3.45 0.76
CA LYS A 41 2.31 -2.14 0.44
C LYS A 41 3.80 -2.06 0.80
N GLN A 42 4.24 -2.71 1.88
CA GLN A 42 5.65 -2.73 2.27
C GLN A 42 6.51 -3.51 1.27
N GLY A 43 5.92 -4.46 0.53
CA GLY A 43 6.62 -5.19 -0.55
C GLY A 43 7.11 -4.30 -1.70
N ALA A 44 6.59 -3.07 -1.84
CA ALA A 44 7.06 -2.09 -2.82
C ALA A 44 8.23 -1.26 -2.27
N THR A 45 9.38 -1.92 -2.03
CA THR A 45 10.54 -1.34 -1.32
C THR A 45 11.06 -0.04 -1.96
N GLU A 46 11.23 -0.01 -3.28
CA GLU A 46 11.68 1.20 -4.01
C GLU A 46 10.76 2.41 -3.72
N TYR A 47 9.45 2.17 -3.69
CA TYR A 47 8.46 3.20 -3.40
C TYR A 47 8.52 3.65 -1.94
N GLN A 48 8.64 2.72 -0.98
CA GLN A 48 8.75 3.07 0.44
C GLN A 48 10.01 3.91 0.71
N THR A 49 11.14 3.54 0.11
CA THR A 49 12.38 4.33 0.20
C THR A 49 12.19 5.73 -0.35
N ALA A 50 11.54 5.88 -1.53
CA ALA A 50 11.25 7.19 -2.09
C ALA A 50 10.32 8.02 -1.19
N LYS A 51 9.30 7.39 -0.59
CA LYS A 51 8.38 8.02 0.37
C LYS A 51 9.14 8.54 1.61
N GLU A 52 10.05 7.75 2.16
CA GLU A 52 10.90 8.19 3.28
C GLU A 52 11.81 9.35 2.90
N CYS A 53 12.41 9.32 1.71
CA CYS A 53 13.23 10.42 1.21
C CYS A 53 12.44 11.72 1.12
N LEU A 54 11.19 11.66 0.65
CA LEU A 54 10.28 12.80 0.62
C LEU A 54 10.02 13.36 2.03
N PHE A 55 9.71 12.51 3.01
CA PHE A 55 9.47 12.94 4.38
C PHE A 55 10.71 13.59 5.00
N LYS A 56 11.89 12.99 4.77
CA LYS A 56 13.18 13.53 5.20
C LYS A 56 13.47 14.88 4.52
N ALA A 57 13.09 15.07 3.26
CA ALA A 57 13.30 16.33 2.54
C ALA A 57 12.48 17.47 3.16
N PHE A 58 11.20 17.24 3.47
CA PHE A 58 10.37 18.24 4.16
C PHE A 58 10.96 18.63 5.52
N LEU A 59 11.39 17.63 6.31
CA LEU A 59 12.03 17.88 7.61
C LEU A 59 13.33 18.70 7.47
N LYS A 60 14.20 18.32 6.54
CA LYS A 60 15.48 19.00 6.29
C LYS A 60 15.29 20.44 5.82
N ALA A 61 14.23 20.71 5.06
CA ALA A 61 13.91 22.05 4.58
C ALA A 61 13.18 22.92 5.63
N GLY A 62 12.93 22.40 6.85
CA GLY A 62 12.18 23.13 7.88
C GLY A 62 10.69 23.31 7.57
N LEU A 63 10.14 22.47 6.69
CA LEU A 63 8.75 22.57 6.22
C LEU A 63 7.77 21.70 7.04
N GLY A 64 8.22 21.14 8.15
CA GLY A 64 7.44 20.28 9.04
C GLY A 64 7.52 18.79 8.70
N ALA A 65 6.80 17.99 9.50
CA ALA A 65 6.75 16.54 9.39
C ALA A 65 5.49 16.07 8.65
N TRP A 66 5.62 15.00 7.86
CA TRP A 66 4.46 14.38 7.24
C TRP A 66 3.61 13.61 8.27
N VAL A 67 2.31 13.84 8.30
CA VAL A 67 1.38 13.16 9.21
C VAL A 67 0.73 11.99 8.49
N GLU A 68 1.15 10.77 8.83
CA GLU A 68 0.54 9.55 8.33
C GLU A 68 -0.72 9.19 9.12
N LYS A 69 -1.58 8.37 8.50
CA LYS A 69 -2.72 7.78 9.20
C LYS A 69 -2.22 6.62 10.09
N PRO A 70 -2.93 6.29 11.18
CA PRO A 70 -2.64 5.12 11.99
C PRO A 70 -2.63 3.83 11.14
N ILE A 71 -1.74 2.90 11.48
CA ILE A 71 -1.50 1.66 10.74
C ILE A 71 -2.74 0.77 10.67
N GLU A 72 -3.59 0.82 11.69
CA GLU A 72 -4.82 0.06 11.85
C GLU A 72 -5.78 0.28 10.67
N GLN A 73 -5.73 1.47 10.05
CA GLN A 73 -6.54 1.81 8.87
C GLN A 73 -6.14 1.02 7.61
N ASP A 74 -4.94 0.40 7.59
CA ASP A 74 -4.41 -0.44 6.52
C ASP A 74 -4.24 -1.92 6.96
N GLN A 75 -4.52 -2.26 8.22
CA GLN A 75 -4.45 -3.64 8.75
C GLN A 75 -5.72 -4.43 8.48
N PHE A 76 -6.00 -4.70 7.20
CA PHE A 76 -7.09 -5.58 6.78
C PHE A 76 -6.61 -6.55 5.70
N SER A 77 -7.25 -7.71 5.62
CA SER A 77 -7.14 -8.68 4.52
C SER A 77 -8.37 -8.62 3.63
N LEU A 78 -8.30 -9.24 2.45
CA LEU A 78 -9.51 -9.58 1.70
C LEU A 78 -10.03 -10.91 2.24
N THR A 79 -11.26 -10.93 2.74
CA THR A 79 -11.94 -12.20 3.01
C THR A 79 -12.16 -12.90 1.67
N VAL A 80 -11.78 -14.18 1.58
CA VAL A 80 -12.10 -15.05 0.43
C VAL A 80 -13.60 -15.29 0.41
#